data_AF-A0A0N0CTD8-F1
#
_entry.id   AF-A0A0N0CTD8-F1
#
_cell.length_a   1.000
_cell.length_b   1.000
_cell.length_c   1.000
_cell.angle_alpha   90.00
_cell.angle_beta   90.00
_cell.angle_gamma   90.00
#
_symmetry.space_group_name_H-M   'P 1'
#
loop_
_entity.id
_entity.type
_entity.pdbx_description
1 polymer ?
#
loop_
_entity_poly.entity_id
_entity_poly.type
_entity_poly.pdbx_seq_one_letter_code
_entity_poly.pdbx_strand_id
1 'polypeptide(L)'
;MKKLLLKVIKYEFGLPSKMDEYQQAELYKSGFYAFAYYFIFSFIEVLAMSIVIISSFPDDLKINIFSILIMVNLFLILLVGFYLTHRIKMSKIDLVDANDKLSYQDLIRRARRQGIISGILFLLFTRLYEVIGIALSDDVSFISAFLNPRLNIISIVFSIVVGMATYFRQKKKIQK
;
A
#
# COMPACT_ATOMS: atom_id res chain seq x y z
N MET A 1 10.34 -18.12 -3.52
CA MET A 1 9.29 -17.11 -3.80
C MET A 1 8.09 -17.15 -2.85
N LYS A 2 7.39 -18.28 -2.64
CA LYS A 2 6.19 -18.35 -1.75
C LYS A 2 6.38 -17.75 -0.34
N LYS A 3 7.55 -17.93 0.29
CA LYS A 3 7.85 -17.40 1.64
C LYS A 3 8.01 -15.87 1.71
N LEU A 4 8.46 -15.23 0.63
CA LEU A 4 8.70 -13.77 0.60
C LEU A 4 7.39 -13.00 0.44
N LEU A 5 6.58 -13.40 -0.55
CA LEU A 5 5.26 -12.80 -0.79
C LEU A 5 4.35 -12.92 0.43
N LEU A 6 4.34 -14.09 1.09
CA LEU A 6 3.60 -14.27 2.35
C LEU A 6 4.11 -13.36 3.47
N LYS A 7 5.42 -13.11 3.56
CA LYS A 7 5.98 -12.16 4.53
C LYS A 7 5.53 -10.72 4.25
N VAL A 8 5.50 -10.32 2.97
CA VAL A 8 5.02 -8.99 2.56
C VAL A 8 3.54 -8.83 2.91
N ILE A 9 2.69 -9.79 2.54
CA ILE A 9 1.26 -9.77 2.89
C ILE A 9 1.06 -9.70 4.40
N LYS A 10 1.77 -10.53 5.18
CA LYS A 10 1.68 -10.49 6.64
C LYS A 10 2.08 -9.14 7.21
N TYR A 11 3.12 -8.52 6.67
CA TYR A 11 3.57 -7.20 7.10
C TYR A 11 2.54 -6.12 6.76
N GLU A 12 2.09 -6.08 5.51
CA GLU A 12 1.19 -5.05 4.97
C GLU A 12 -0.16 -5.03 5.69
N PHE A 13 -0.75 -6.22 5.83
CA PHE A 13 -2.03 -6.40 6.50
C PHE A 13 -1.91 -6.53 8.02
N GLY A 14 -0.68 -6.62 8.56
CA GLY A 14 -0.42 -6.79 9.99
C GLY A 14 -1.03 -8.06 10.54
N LEU A 15 -0.85 -9.18 9.83
CA LEU A 15 -1.32 -10.50 10.22
C LEU A 15 -0.34 -11.20 11.16
N PRO A 16 -0.81 -12.07 12.06
CA PRO A 16 0.07 -12.82 12.96
C PRO A 16 1.05 -13.71 12.21
N SER A 17 2.23 -13.91 12.80
CA SER A 17 3.29 -14.72 12.19
C SER A 17 2.88 -16.19 12.09
N LYS A 18 2.15 -16.71 13.08
CA LYS A 18 1.51 -18.02 13.09
C LYS A 18 0.01 -17.78 13.00
N MET A 19 -0.61 -18.32 11.95
CA MET A 19 -2.05 -18.22 11.74
C MET A 19 -2.67 -19.59 11.98
N ASP A 20 -3.80 -19.64 12.67
CA ASP A 20 -4.61 -20.86 12.78
C ASP A 20 -5.27 -21.22 11.44
N GLU A 21 -5.93 -22.38 11.37
CA GLU A 21 -6.58 -22.85 10.13
C GLU A 21 -7.71 -21.93 9.67
N TYR A 22 -8.45 -21.33 10.61
CA TYR A 22 -9.54 -20.41 10.32
C TYR A 22 -9.02 -19.09 9.71
N GLN A 23 -8.01 -18.50 10.32
CA GLN A 23 -7.33 -17.29 9.85
C GLN A 23 -6.72 -17.50 8.46
N GLN A 24 -6.13 -18.67 8.22
CA GLN A 24 -5.62 -19.02 6.90
C GLN A 24 -6.76 -19.12 5.88
N ALA A 25 -7.82 -19.85 6.19
CA ALA A 25 -8.96 -20.04 5.30
C ALA A 25 -9.62 -18.70 4.93
N GLU A 26 -9.86 -17.82 5.90
CA GLU A 26 -10.50 -16.52 5.65
C GLU A 26 -9.59 -15.56 4.87
N LEU A 27 -8.27 -15.60 5.11
CA LEU A 27 -7.29 -14.85 4.31
C LEU A 27 -7.28 -15.34 2.86
N TYR A 28 -7.25 -16.66 2.64
CA TYR A 28 -7.29 -17.23 1.29
C TYR A 28 -8.59 -16.88 0.58
N LYS A 29 -9.73 -16.99 1.26
CA LYS A 29 -11.04 -16.63 0.71
C LYS A 29 -11.09 -15.15 0.30
N SER A 30 -10.66 -14.25 1.19
CA SER A 30 -10.63 -12.81 0.92
C SER A 30 -9.67 -12.46 -0.21
N GLY A 31 -8.48 -13.05 -0.21
CA GLY A 31 -7.48 -12.91 -1.28
C GLY A 31 -7.97 -13.45 -2.61
N PHE A 32 -8.67 -14.58 -2.62
CA PHE A 32 -9.23 -15.17 -3.83
C PHE A 32 -10.29 -14.28 -4.46
N TYR A 33 -11.24 -13.74 -3.66
CA TYR A 33 -12.22 -12.80 -4.21
C TYR A 33 -11.55 -11.54 -4.76
N ALA A 34 -10.65 -10.93 -3.98
CA ALA A 34 -9.90 -9.75 -4.42
C ALA A 34 -9.17 -9.99 -5.73
N PHE A 35 -8.45 -11.12 -5.83
CA PHE A 35 -7.75 -11.52 -7.04
C PHE A 35 -8.71 -11.79 -8.20
N ALA A 36 -9.79 -12.53 -7.99
CA ALA A 36 -10.74 -12.88 -9.05
C ALA A 36 -11.38 -11.63 -9.66
N TYR A 37 -11.86 -10.69 -8.83
CA TYR A 37 -12.43 -9.43 -9.33
C TYR A 37 -11.39 -8.59 -10.06
N TYR A 38 -10.18 -8.45 -9.50
CA TYR A 38 -9.11 -7.70 -10.14
C TYR A 38 -8.66 -8.33 -11.46
N PHE A 39 -8.58 -9.67 -11.51
CA PHE A 39 -8.21 -10.43 -12.70
C PHE A 39 -9.23 -10.25 -13.82
N ILE A 40 -10.54 -10.39 -13.52
CA ILE A 40 -11.61 -10.17 -14.48
C ILE A 40 -11.55 -8.74 -15.03
N PHE A 41 -11.39 -7.74 -14.14
CA PHE A 41 -11.28 -6.35 -14.57
C PHE A 41 -10.04 -6.13 -15.46
N SER A 42 -8.87 -6.59 -15.03
CA SER A 42 -7.62 -6.45 -15.79
C SER A 42 -7.70 -7.13 -17.14
N PHE A 43 -8.41 -8.26 -17.23
CA PHE A 43 -8.65 -8.96 -18.48
C PHE A 43 -9.50 -8.11 -19.45
N ILE A 44 -10.57 -7.50 -18.96
CA ILE A 44 -11.40 -6.56 -19.75
C ILE A 44 -10.56 -5.37 -20.20
N GLU A 45 -9.71 -4.84 -19.33
CA GLU A 45 -8.83 -3.72 -19.62
C GLU A 45 -7.82 -4.04 -20.73
N VAL A 46 -7.23 -5.24 -20.71
CA VAL A 46 -6.32 -5.73 -21.77
C VAL A 46 -7.05 -5.86 -23.11
N LEU A 47 -8.30 -6.34 -23.11
CA LEU A 47 -9.12 -6.38 -24.33
C LEU A 47 -9.40 -4.97 -24.85
N ALA A 48 -9.77 -4.04 -23.98
CA ALA A 48 -10.00 -2.64 -24.34
C ALA A 48 -8.73 -1.99 -24.92
N MET A 49 -7.56 -2.19 -24.30
CA MET A 49 -6.29 -1.73 -24.83
C MET A 49 -6.01 -2.29 -26.23
N SER A 50 -6.25 -3.58 -26.43
CA SER A 50 -6.02 -4.24 -27.72
C SER A 50 -6.88 -3.64 -28.84
N ILE A 51 -8.15 -3.32 -28.54
CA ILE A 51 -9.05 -2.64 -29.47
C ILE A 51 -8.53 -1.24 -29.82
N VAL A 52 -8.09 -0.47 -28.82
CA VAL A 52 -7.56 0.89 -29.01
C VAL A 52 -6.29 0.87 -29.87
N ILE A 53 -5.40 -0.10 -29.66
CA ILE A 53 -4.16 -0.25 -30.45
C ILE A 53 -4.47 -0.47 -31.94
N ILE A 54 -5.42 -1.38 -32.25
CA ILE A 54 -5.75 -1.77 -33.63
C ILE A 54 -6.66 -0.73 -34.31
N SER A 55 -7.35 0.11 -33.54
CA SER A 55 -8.21 1.15 -34.08
C SER A 55 -7.45 2.22 -34.87
N SER A 56 -8.15 2.83 -35.83
CA SER A 56 -7.66 3.97 -36.61
C SER A 56 -7.77 5.31 -35.88
N PHE A 57 -7.84 5.32 -34.54
CA PHE A 57 -7.93 6.56 -33.79
C PHE A 57 -6.67 7.42 -33.93
N PRO A 58 -6.80 8.76 -33.87
CA PRO A 58 -5.66 9.66 -33.78
C PRO A 58 -4.76 9.32 -32.58
N ASP A 59 -3.46 9.50 -32.73
CA ASP A 59 -2.47 9.12 -31.70
C ASP A 59 -2.70 9.86 -30.38
N ASP A 60 -3.05 11.15 -30.43
CA ASP A 60 -3.37 11.94 -29.23
C ASP A 60 -4.55 11.34 -28.44
N LEU A 61 -5.57 10.84 -29.16
CA LEU A 61 -6.71 10.20 -28.55
C LEU A 61 -6.32 8.85 -27.92
N LYS A 62 -5.45 8.08 -28.59
CA LYS A 62 -4.93 6.81 -28.04
C LYS A 62 -4.13 7.04 -26.75
N ILE A 63 -3.25 8.04 -26.73
CA ILE A 63 -2.46 8.41 -25.54
C ILE A 63 -3.37 8.79 -24.37
N ASN A 64 -4.41 9.58 -24.62
CA ASN A 64 -5.38 9.96 -23.59
C ASN A 64 -6.16 8.75 -23.06
N ILE A 65 -6.62 7.85 -23.93
CA ILE A 65 -7.32 6.64 -23.52
C ILE A 65 -6.39 5.74 -22.68
N PHE A 66 -5.14 5.53 -23.09
CA PHE A 66 -4.19 4.75 -22.30
C PHE A 66 -3.90 5.36 -20.93
N SER A 67 -3.76 6.69 -20.87
CA SER A 67 -3.57 7.41 -19.61
C SER A 67 -4.75 7.19 -18.66
N ILE A 68 -5.97 7.24 -19.18
CA ILE A 68 -7.20 6.95 -18.41
C ILE A 68 -7.21 5.50 -17.92
N LEU A 69 -6.91 4.53 -18.78
CA LEU A 69 -6.89 3.11 -18.40
C LEU A 69 -5.88 2.85 -17.27
N ILE A 70 -4.66 3.39 -17.38
CA ILE A 70 -3.64 3.30 -16.32
C ILE A 70 -4.16 3.91 -15.01
N MET A 71 -4.80 5.09 -15.06
CA MET A 71 -5.37 5.72 -13.86
C MET A 71 -6.47 4.86 -13.23
N VAL A 72 -7.35 4.27 -14.05
CA VAL A 72 -8.41 3.36 -13.57
C VAL A 72 -7.80 2.12 -12.93
N ASN A 73 -6.75 1.54 -13.51
CA ASN A 73 -6.06 0.39 -12.96
C ASN A 73 -5.43 0.70 -11.59
N LEU A 74 -4.72 1.83 -11.48
CA LEU A 74 -4.14 2.31 -10.22
C LEU A 74 -5.22 2.50 -9.15
N PHE A 75 -6.35 3.10 -9.52
CA PHE A 75 -7.49 3.27 -8.61
C PHE A 75 -8.06 1.93 -8.14
N LEU A 76 -8.14 0.93 -9.02
CA LEU A 76 -8.61 -0.41 -8.65
C LEU A 76 -7.66 -1.15 -7.72
N ILE A 77 -6.35 -1.01 -7.91
CA ILE A 77 -5.36 -1.56 -6.98
C ILE A 77 -5.60 -1.00 -5.57
N LEU A 78 -5.88 0.31 -5.46
CA LEU A 78 -6.22 0.94 -4.18
C LEU A 78 -7.54 0.40 -3.59
N LEU A 79 -8.58 0.25 -4.42
CA LEU A 79 -9.86 -0.34 -3.98
C LEU A 79 -9.70 -1.78 -3.48
N VAL A 80 -8.92 -2.60 -4.18
CA VAL A 80 -8.61 -3.98 -3.78
C VAL A 80 -7.86 -4.00 -2.45
N GLY A 81 -6.84 -3.13 -2.29
CA GLY A 81 -6.11 -3.00 -1.03
C GLY A 81 -7.02 -2.56 0.13
N PHE A 82 -7.93 -1.62 -0.13
CA PHE A 82 -8.92 -1.17 0.85
C PHE A 82 -9.89 -2.29 1.24
N TYR A 83 -10.44 -3.01 0.25
CA TYR A 83 -11.31 -4.16 0.46
C TYR A 83 -10.63 -5.22 1.33
N LEU A 84 -9.39 -5.61 0.99
CA LEU A 84 -8.64 -6.61 1.76
C LEU A 84 -8.41 -6.14 3.20
N THR A 85 -7.99 -4.89 3.38
CA THR A 85 -7.81 -4.30 4.71
C THR A 85 -9.12 -4.30 5.51
N HIS A 86 -10.23 -3.96 4.87
CA HIS A 86 -11.54 -3.93 5.50
C HIS A 86 -12.00 -5.33 5.91
N ARG A 87 -11.89 -6.32 5.01
CA ARG A 87 -12.25 -7.73 5.28
C ARG A 87 -11.45 -8.31 6.43
N ILE A 88 -10.12 -8.09 6.44
CA ILE A 88 -9.23 -8.56 7.50
C ILE A 88 -9.62 -7.99 8.86
N LYS A 89 -9.96 -6.69 8.93
CA LYS A 89 -10.42 -6.07 10.18
C LYS A 89 -11.77 -6.61 10.64
N MET A 90 -12.70 -6.83 9.71
CA MET A 90 -14.03 -7.35 10.03
C MET A 90 -13.99 -8.81 10.51
N SER A 91 -13.12 -9.63 9.91
CA SER A 91 -12.92 -11.02 10.35
C SER A 91 -12.03 -11.15 11.58
N LYS A 92 -11.41 -10.05 12.03
CA LYS A 92 -10.55 -9.98 13.23
C LYS A 92 -9.36 -10.95 13.20
N ILE A 93 -8.98 -11.43 12.02
CA ILE A 93 -7.85 -12.36 11.83
C ILE A 93 -6.49 -11.69 12.03
N ASP A 94 -6.47 -10.37 12.21
CA ASP A 94 -5.29 -9.57 12.50
C ASP A 94 -5.07 -9.29 14.00
N LEU A 95 -5.96 -9.78 14.87
CA LEU A 95 -5.80 -9.70 16.31
C LEU A 95 -4.69 -10.65 16.79
N VAL A 96 -3.96 -10.21 17.81
CA VAL A 96 -2.91 -11.00 18.46
C VAL A 96 -3.12 -10.97 19.97
N ASP A 97 -3.39 -12.13 20.55
CA ASP A 97 -3.50 -12.30 22.00
C ASP A 97 -2.10 -12.36 22.62
N ALA A 98 -1.88 -11.48 23.60
CA ALA A 98 -0.65 -11.45 24.38
C ALA A 98 -0.87 -12.19 25.71
N ASN A 99 -0.71 -13.51 25.71
CA ASN A 99 -0.94 -14.37 26.88
C ASN A 99 -0.07 -13.99 28.11
N ASP A 100 1.07 -13.33 27.90
CA ASP A 100 2.00 -12.91 28.96
C ASP A 100 2.48 -11.47 28.81
N LYS A 101 2.82 -10.82 29.94
CA LYS A 101 3.33 -9.43 29.98
C LYS A 101 4.60 -9.21 29.14
N LEU A 102 5.49 -10.20 29.08
CA LEU A 102 6.70 -10.15 28.25
C LEU A 102 6.36 -10.15 26.75
N SER A 103 5.40 -10.99 26.35
CA SER A 103 4.89 -11.03 24.97
C SER A 103 4.24 -9.71 24.57
N TYR A 104 3.47 -9.09 25.47
CA TYR A 104 2.84 -7.78 25.22
C TYR A 104 3.87 -6.66 24.98
N GLN A 105 4.94 -6.60 25.79
CA GLN A 105 5.99 -5.59 25.62
C GLN A 105 6.74 -5.76 24.29
N ASP A 106 7.03 -6.99 23.89
CA ASP A 106 7.67 -7.29 22.61
C ASP A 106 6.78 -6.91 21.42
N LEU A 107 5.47 -7.18 21.49
CA LEU A 107 4.50 -6.78 20.47
C LEU A 107 4.41 -5.24 20.36
N ILE A 108 4.40 -4.52 21.48
CA ILE A 108 4.45 -3.04 21.46
C ILE A 108 5.76 -2.53 20.84
N ARG A 109 6.90 -3.14 21.16
CA ARG A 109 8.19 -2.75 20.59
C ARG A 109 8.20 -2.94 19.06
N ARG A 110 7.62 -4.05 18.58
CA ARG A 110 7.43 -4.30 17.14
C ARG A 110 6.50 -3.27 16.49
N ALA A 111 5.37 -2.96 17.12
CA ALA A 111 4.44 -1.94 16.63
C ALA A 111 5.13 -0.56 16.52
N ARG A 112 5.95 -0.17 17.51
CA ARG A 112 6.73 1.07 17.47
C ARG A 112 7.73 1.07 16.32
N ARG A 113 8.48 -0.03 16.14
CA ARG A 113 9.43 -0.18 15.04
C ARG A 113 8.74 -0.07 13.68
N GLN A 114 7.57 -0.69 13.51
CA GLN A 114 6.77 -0.57 12.28
C GLN A 114 6.31 0.87 12.04
N GLY A 115 5.86 1.58 13.08
CA GLY A 115 5.54 3.01 12.98
C GLY A 115 6.73 3.84 12.49
N ILE A 116 7.90 3.66 13.10
CA ILE A 116 9.14 4.37 12.69
C ILE A 116 9.50 4.05 11.23
N ILE A 117 9.53 2.76 10.87
CA ILE A 117 9.86 2.34 9.49
C ILE A 117 8.86 2.93 8.49
N SER A 118 7.57 2.91 8.79
CA SER A 118 6.54 3.47 7.90
C SER A 118 6.68 4.98 7.71
N GLY A 119 7.02 5.73 8.76
CA GLY A 119 7.31 7.16 8.64
C GLY A 119 8.53 7.43 7.77
N ILE A 120 9.63 6.71 7.99
CA ILE A 120 10.86 6.83 7.18
C ILE A 120 10.59 6.48 5.72
N LEU A 121 9.87 5.39 5.44
CA LEU A 121 9.53 4.99 4.07
C LEU A 121 8.63 6.03 3.40
N PHE A 122 7.65 6.58 4.12
CA PHE A 122 6.79 7.64 3.59
C PHE A 122 7.59 8.90 3.25
N LEU A 123 8.53 9.30 4.11
CA LEU A 123 9.43 10.42 3.85
C LEU A 123 10.26 10.16 2.59
N LEU A 124 10.91 9.01 2.48
CA LEU A 124 11.73 8.67 1.30
C LEU A 124 10.89 8.65 0.02
N PHE A 125 9.69 8.07 0.07
CA PHE A 125 8.79 7.97 -1.07
C PHE A 125 8.30 9.35 -1.53
N THR A 126 7.87 10.20 -0.60
CA THR A 126 7.44 11.57 -0.92
C THR A 126 8.57 12.40 -1.50
N ARG A 127 9.80 12.29 -0.97
CA ARG A 127 10.98 12.96 -1.55
C ARG A 127 11.31 12.45 -2.96
N LEU A 128 11.25 11.14 -3.19
CA LEU A 128 11.45 10.56 -4.52
C LEU A 128 10.40 11.08 -5.51
N TYR A 129 9.14 11.09 -5.11
CA TYR A 129 8.04 11.58 -5.95
C TYR A 129 8.21 13.05 -6.32
N GLU A 130 8.52 13.92 -5.36
CA GLU A 130 8.75 15.34 -5.58
C GLU A 130 9.96 15.59 -6.50
N VAL A 131 11.04 14.84 -6.29
CA VAL A 131 12.24 14.92 -7.13
C VAL A 131 11.96 14.50 -8.57
N ILE A 132 11.19 13.42 -8.78
CA ILE A 132 10.80 12.97 -10.12
C ILE A 132 9.88 14.01 -10.79
N GLY A 133 8.90 14.55 -10.06
CA GLY A 133 8.00 15.57 -10.59
C GLY A 133 8.74 16.82 -11.05
N ILE A 134 9.80 17.21 -10.32
CA ILE A 134 10.63 18.36 -10.66
C ILE A 134 11.61 18.02 -11.79
N ALA A 135 12.16 16.81 -11.85
CA ALA A 135 12.97 16.38 -13.00
C ALA A 135 12.17 16.35 -14.33
N LEU A 136 10.83 16.27 -14.24
CA LEU A 136 9.92 16.31 -15.39
C LEU A 136 9.38 17.71 -15.70
N SER A 137 9.64 18.71 -14.86
CA SER A 137 9.28 20.11 -15.09
C SER A 137 10.54 20.94 -15.25
N ASP A 138 10.79 21.47 -16.45
CA ASP A 138 12.02 22.18 -16.82
C ASP A 138 12.31 23.47 -16.02
N ASP A 139 11.46 23.80 -15.04
CA ASP A 139 11.44 25.10 -14.37
C ASP A 139 12.40 25.23 -13.18
N VAL A 140 12.93 24.13 -12.63
CA VAL A 140 13.71 24.18 -11.36
C VAL A 140 14.89 23.21 -11.32
N SER A 141 16.06 23.70 -10.88
CA SER A 141 17.24 22.86 -10.66
C SER A 141 17.02 21.83 -9.54
N PHE A 142 17.34 20.56 -9.83
CA PHE A 142 17.24 19.41 -8.92
C PHE A 142 17.72 19.69 -7.48
N ILE A 143 18.87 20.35 -7.34
CA ILE A 143 19.49 20.62 -6.03
C ILE A 143 18.63 21.58 -5.20
N SER A 144 18.05 22.60 -5.85
CA SER A 144 17.21 23.60 -5.18
C SER A 144 15.87 23.03 -4.71
N ALA A 145 15.33 22.06 -5.44
CA ALA A 145 14.16 21.29 -5.04
C ALA A 145 14.44 20.35 -3.86
N PHE A 146 15.60 19.68 -3.89
CA PHE A 146 16.00 18.77 -2.81
C PHE A 146 16.26 19.52 -1.49
N LEU A 147 16.81 20.73 -1.57
CA LEU A 147 17.14 21.54 -0.40
C LEU A 147 16.00 22.49 0.03
N ASN A 148 14.83 22.43 -0.61
CA ASN A 148 13.72 23.33 -0.29
C ASN A 148 13.27 23.13 1.17
N PRO A 149 13.49 24.11 2.07
CA PRO A 149 13.27 23.94 3.50
C PRO A 149 11.79 23.79 3.83
N ARG A 150 10.90 24.45 3.08
CA ARG A 150 9.45 24.38 3.30
C ARG A 150 8.92 22.99 3.00
N LEU A 151 9.30 22.41 1.85
CA LEU A 151 8.90 21.05 1.49
C LEU A 151 9.48 20.04 2.48
N ASN A 152 10.76 20.16 2.84
CA ASN A 152 11.39 19.27 3.81
C ASN A 152 10.66 19.27 5.17
N ILE A 153 10.29 20.44 5.70
CA ILE A 153 9.55 20.53 6.96
C ILE A 153 8.18 19.86 6.83
N ILE A 154 7.44 20.11 5.74
CA ILE A 154 6.12 19.51 5.50
C ILE A 154 6.25 17.98 5.43
N SER A 155 7.16 17.45 4.62
CA SER A 155 7.35 16.00 4.46
C SER A 155 7.75 15.34 5.78
N ILE A 156 8.60 16.00 6.59
CA ILE A 156 8.96 15.50 7.93
C ILE A 156 7.74 15.45 8.84
N VAL A 157 6.96 16.52 8.94
CA VAL A 157 5.76 16.56 9.80
C VAL A 157 4.77 15.46 9.39
N PHE A 158 4.47 15.33 8.10
CA PHE A 158 3.58 14.28 7.62
C PHE A 158 4.15 12.88 7.85
N SER A 159 5.46 12.68 7.70
CA SER A 159 6.10 11.39 7.98
C SER A 159 5.94 10.95 9.44
N ILE A 160 6.01 11.89 10.38
CA ILE A 160 5.78 11.65 11.80
C ILE A 160 4.31 11.26 12.03
N VAL A 161 3.37 11.99 11.44
CA VAL A 161 1.93 11.69 11.54
C VAL A 161 1.62 10.29 11.01
N VAL A 162 2.15 9.93 9.84
CA VAL A 162 2.00 8.59 9.25
C VAL A 162 2.60 7.51 10.14
N GLY A 163 3.78 7.75 10.71
CA GLY A 163 4.42 6.83 11.64
C GLY A 163 3.62 6.62 12.93
N MET A 164 3.08 7.70 13.49
CA MET A 164 2.19 7.63 14.66
C MET A 164 0.88 6.90 14.35
N ALA A 165 0.24 7.22 13.23
CA ALA A 165 -1.00 6.57 12.80
C ALA A 165 -0.80 5.06 12.64
N THR A 166 0.32 4.65 12.02
CA THR A 166 0.68 3.24 11.88
C THR A 166 0.94 2.57 13.22
N TYR A 167 1.66 3.23 14.14
CA TYR A 167 1.86 2.73 15.49
C TYR A 167 0.53 2.49 16.23
N PHE A 168 -0.37 3.48 16.25
CA PHE A 168 -1.66 3.34 16.92
C PHE A 168 -2.53 2.27 16.26
N ARG A 169 -2.50 2.17 14.93
CA ARG A 169 -3.19 1.10 14.18
C ARG A 169 -2.73 -0.28 14.64
N GLN A 170 -1.42 -0.51 14.75
CA GLN A 170 -0.88 -1.81 15.17
C GLN A 170 -1.09 -2.07 16.67
N LYS A 171 -0.98 -1.05 17.51
CA LYS A 171 -1.25 -1.16 18.94
C LYS A 171 -2.68 -1.61 19.22
N LYS A 172 -3.67 -1.12 18.47
CA LYS A 172 -5.08 -1.50 18.61
C LYS A 172 -5.35 -2.99 18.34
N LYS A 173 -4.46 -3.68 17.64
CA LYS A 173 -4.59 -5.12 17.33
C LYS A 173 -4.10 -6.04 18.45
N ILE A 174 -3.30 -5.51 19.36
CA ILE A 174 -2.72 -6.29 20.47
C ILE A 174 -3.75 -6.33 21.59
N GLN A 175 -4.33 -7.50 21.83
CA GLN A 175 -5.28 -7.73 22.93
C GLN A 175 -4.52 -8.24 24.16
N LYS A 176 -5.00 -7.82 25.33
CA LYS A 176 -4.50 -8.26 26.63
C LYS A 176 -5.44 -9.30 27.21
#